data_AF-A0A317YKB5-F1
#
_entry.id   AF-A0A317YKB5-F1
#
_cell.length_a   1.000
_cell.length_b   1.000
_cell.length_c   1.000
_cell.angle_alpha   90.00
_cell.angle_beta   90.00
_cell.angle_gamma   90.00
#
_symmetry.space_group_name_H-M   'P 1'
#
loop_
_entity.id
_entity.type
_entity.pdbx_description
1 polymer ?
#
loop_
_entity_poly.entity_id
_entity_poly.type
_entity_poly.pdbx_seq_one_letter_code
_entity_poly.pdbx_strand_id
1 'polypeptide(L)'
;ALGHLNNLNNAQRQNLQSQINGAHQIETVNTIKQNATNLNSAMGNLRQAVADKDQVKRTEDYTDADTAKQNAYNGAVSSAETIINQTTNPT
;
A
#
# COMPACT_ATOMS: atom_id res chain seq x y z
N ALA A 1 -2.48 -7.82 -17.79
CA ALA A 1 -1.00 -7.76 -17.69
C ALA A 1 -0.63 -7.01 -16.42
N LEU A 2 0.52 -7.31 -15.77
CA LEU A 2 0.96 -6.58 -14.56
C LEU A 2 1.38 -5.12 -14.83
N GLY A 3 1.48 -4.71 -16.11
CA GLY A 3 1.94 -3.37 -16.51
C GLY A 3 1.05 -2.19 -16.12
N HIS A 4 -0.09 -2.43 -15.46
CA HIS A 4 -1.01 -1.38 -15.00
C HIS A 4 -1.03 -1.22 -13.46
N LEU A 5 -0.15 -1.91 -12.74
CA LEU A 5 -0.10 -1.91 -11.28
C LEU A 5 0.78 -0.76 -10.75
N ASN A 6 0.36 0.47 -11.06
CA ASN A 6 1.13 1.69 -10.83
C ASN A 6 1.26 2.08 -9.36
N ASN A 7 0.40 1.56 -8.48
CA ASN A 7 0.43 1.89 -7.06
C ASN A 7 1.42 1.03 -6.27
N LEU A 8 1.82 -0.11 -6.83
CA LEU A 8 2.71 -1.07 -6.17
C LEU A 8 4.14 -0.55 -6.09
N ASN A 9 4.78 -0.79 -4.94
CA ASN A 9 6.21 -0.54 -4.79
C ASN A 9 7.04 -1.58 -5.58
N ASN A 10 8.35 -1.35 -5.67
CA ASN A 10 9.25 -2.24 -6.42
C ASN A 10 9.27 -3.66 -5.85
N ALA A 11 9.28 -3.82 -4.52
CA ALA A 11 9.35 -5.12 -3.86
C ALA A 11 8.10 -5.97 -4.14
N GLN A 12 6.91 -5.37 -4.04
CA GLN A 12 5.63 -6.01 -4.34
C GLN A 12 5.57 -6.47 -5.81
N ARG A 13 6.00 -5.61 -6.75
CA ARG A 13 6.05 -5.97 -8.19
C ARG A 13 7.00 -7.13 -8.46
N GLN A 14 8.19 -7.10 -7.87
CA GLN A 14 9.18 -8.18 -8.00
C GLN A 14 8.66 -9.50 -7.42
N ASN A 15 8.02 -9.45 -6.26
CA ASN A 15 7.43 -10.63 -5.63
C ASN A 15 6.33 -11.25 -6.51
N LEU A 16 5.41 -10.44 -7.04
CA LEU A 16 4.37 -10.89 -7.97
C LEU A 16 4.97 -11.48 -9.26
N GLN A 17 6.01 -10.85 -9.82
CA GLN A 17 6.71 -11.38 -10.99
C GLN A 17 7.32 -12.75 -10.70
N SER A 18 7.94 -12.94 -9.53
CA SER A 18 8.49 -14.22 -9.10
C SER A 18 7.41 -15.29 -8.96
N GLN A 19 6.27 -14.96 -8.34
CA GLN A 19 5.13 -15.87 -8.22
C GLN A 19 4.60 -16.31 -9.59
N ILE A 20 4.47 -15.39 -10.55
CA ILE A 20 4.03 -15.73 -11.91
C ILE A 20 5.05 -16.64 -12.60
N ASN A 21 6.34 -16.33 -12.48
CA ASN A 21 7.40 -17.13 -13.11
C ASN A 21 7.48 -18.56 -12.53
N GLY A 22 7.13 -18.74 -11.25
CA GLY A 22 7.09 -20.04 -10.59
C GLY A 22 5.76 -20.79 -10.74
N ALA A 23 4.73 -20.19 -11.35
CA ALA A 23 3.44 -20.83 -11.50
C ALA A 23 3.41 -21.78 -12.71
N HIS A 24 3.06 -23.05 -12.48
CA HIS A 24 2.99 -24.08 -13.53
C HIS A 24 1.55 -24.35 -14.06
N GLN A 25 0.56 -23.68 -13.49
CA GLN A 25 -0.85 -23.84 -13.84
C GLN A 25 -1.50 -22.48 -14.12
N ILE A 26 -2.37 -22.45 -15.12
CA ILE A 26 -3.08 -21.23 -15.54
C ILE A 26 -3.96 -20.70 -14.41
N GLU A 27 -4.59 -21.58 -13.64
CA GLU A 27 -5.42 -21.22 -12.48
C GLU A 27 -4.60 -20.47 -11.43
N THR A 28 -3.41 -20.96 -11.09
CA THR A 28 -2.47 -20.27 -10.18
C THR A 28 -2.09 -18.89 -10.70
N VAL A 29 -1.79 -18.76 -12.00
CA VAL A 29 -1.49 -17.46 -12.62
C VAL A 29 -2.68 -16.50 -12.52
N ASN A 30 -3.90 -16.99 -12.71
CA ASN A 30 -5.11 -16.16 -12.59
C ASN A 30 -5.34 -15.68 -11.15
N THR A 31 -5.14 -16.55 -10.16
CA THR A 31 -5.19 -16.19 -8.74
C THR A 31 -4.14 -15.11 -8.41
N ILE A 32 -2.91 -15.27 -8.89
CA ILE A 32 -1.85 -14.26 -8.68
C ILE A 32 -2.24 -12.91 -9.30
N LYS A 33 -2.83 -12.90 -10.51
CA LYS A 33 -3.32 -11.67 -11.14
C LYS A 33 -4.44 -10.99 -10.34
N GLN A 34 -5.36 -11.77 -9.77
CA GLN A 34 -6.41 -11.23 -8.92
C GLN A 34 -5.82 -10.60 -7.65
N ASN A 35 -4.91 -11.30 -6.99
CA ASN A 35 -4.21 -10.81 -5.79
C ASN A 35 -3.42 -9.53 -6.10
N ALA A 36 -2.74 -9.49 -7.24
CA ALA A 36 -2.01 -8.31 -7.71
C ALA A 36 -2.93 -7.09 -7.92
N THR A 37 -4.12 -7.31 -8.47
CA THR A 37 -5.12 -6.26 -8.67
C THR A 37 -5.63 -5.72 -7.33
N ASN A 38 -5.96 -6.62 -6.40
CA ASN A 38 -6.42 -6.26 -5.07
C ASN A 38 -5.35 -5.46 -4.30
N LEU A 39 -4.09 -5.94 -4.34
CA LEU A 39 -2.97 -5.26 -3.71
C LEU A 39 -2.75 -3.87 -4.30
N ASN A 40 -2.85 -3.72 -5.63
CA ASN A 40 -2.70 -2.43 -6.29
C ASN A 40 -3.79 -1.43 -5.89
N SER A 41 -5.03 -1.88 -5.75
CA SER A 41 -6.11 -1.05 -5.24
C SER A 41 -5.87 -0.63 -3.79
N ALA A 42 -5.45 -1.57 -2.93
CA ALA A 42 -5.12 -1.28 -1.53
C ALA A 42 -3.96 -0.27 -1.41
N MET A 43 -2.91 -0.43 -2.21
CA MET A 43 -1.79 0.52 -2.26
C MET A 43 -2.20 1.89 -2.80
N GLY A 44 -3.16 1.95 -3.72
CA GLY A 44 -3.74 3.22 -4.19
C GLY A 44 -4.44 3.96 -3.05
N ASN A 45 -5.29 3.25 -2.29
CA ASN A 45 -5.97 3.82 -1.13
C ASN A 45 -4.97 4.26 -0.04
N LEU A 46 -3.93 3.46 0.20
CA LEU A 46 -2.88 3.80 1.17
C LEU A 46 -2.14 5.08 0.78
N ARG A 47 -1.76 5.21 -0.50
CA ARG A 47 -1.10 6.41 -1.04
C ARG A 47 -1.99 7.63 -0.93
N GLN A 48 -3.28 7.50 -1.22
CA GLN A 48 -4.24 8.59 -1.09
C GLN A 48 -4.35 9.05 0.38
N ALA A 49 -4.53 8.11 1.32
CA ALA A 49 -4.62 8.43 2.75
C ALA A 49 -3.37 9.16 3.27
N VAL A 50 -2.18 8.79 2.78
CA VAL A 50 -0.93 9.49 3.12
C VAL A 50 -0.83 10.86 2.43
N ALA A 51 -1.31 11.01 1.20
CA ALA A 51 -1.34 12.29 0.50
C ALA A 51 -2.26 13.30 1.22
N ASP A 52 -3.36 12.83 1.79
CA ASP A 52 -4.33 13.66 2.52
C ASP A 52 -3.84 14.04 3.93
N LYS A 53 -2.67 13.54 4.38
CA LYS A 53 -2.21 13.72 5.76
C LYS A 53 -2.11 15.18 6.19
N ASP A 54 -1.60 16.05 5.32
CA ASP A 54 -1.38 17.45 5.66
C ASP A 54 -2.70 18.22 5.71
N GLN A 55 -3.71 17.77 4.96
CA GLN A 55 -5.07 18.32 5.07
C GLN A 55 -5.70 17.89 6.38
N VAL A 56 -5.61 16.60 6.75
CA VAL A 56 -6.14 16.10 8.03
C VAL A 56 -5.48 16.81 9.21
N LYS A 57 -4.17 17.02 9.19
CA LYS A 57 -3.46 17.70 10.31
C LYS A 57 -3.81 19.19 10.45
N ARG A 58 -4.49 19.79 9.46
CA ARG A 58 -4.98 21.18 9.49
C ARG A 58 -6.44 21.28 9.93
N THR A 59 -7.17 20.18 10.09
CA THR A 59 -8.56 20.25 10.56
C THR A 59 -8.63 20.51 12.06
N GLU A 60 -9.68 21.21 12.48
CA GLU A 60 -9.97 21.47 13.90
C GLU A 60 -10.09 20.15 14.68
N ASP A 61 -10.74 19.14 14.09
CA ASP A 61 -10.86 17.79 14.67
C ASP A 61 -9.49 17.20 15.05
N TYR A 62 -8.45 17.39 14.22
CA TYR A 62 -7.12 16.89 14.53
C TYR A 62 -6.44 17.75 15.59
N THR A 63 -6.55 19.09 15.49
CA THR A 63 -5.90 20.00 16.44
C THR A 63 -6.47 19.89 17.84
N ASP A 64 -7.77 19.62 17.96
CA ASP A 64 -8.50 19.51 19.23
C ASP A 64 -8.46 18.08 19.79
N ALA A 65 -8.08 17.09 19.00
CA ALA A 65 -7.94 15.72 19.46
C ALA A 65 -6.88 15.59 20.55
N ASP A 66 -7.15 14.76 21.56
CA ASP A 66 -6.18 14.44 22.60
C ASP A 66 -4.87 13.91 22.00
N THR A 67 -3.74 14.18 22.68
CA THR A 67 -2.39 13.79 22.25
C THR A 67 -2.29 12.31 21.87
N ALA A 68 -3.00 11.42 22.57
CA ALA A 68 -3.01 9.98 22.26
C ALA A 68 -3.59 9.69 20.86
N LYS A 69 -4.67 10.38 20.46
CA LYS A 69 -5.29 10.22 19.14
C LYS A 69 -4.42 10.81 18.03
N GLN A 70 -3.82 11.98 18.29
CA GLN A 70 -2.86 12.59 17.36
C GLN A 70 -1.65 11.68 17.12
N ASN A 71 -1.10 11.09 18.19
CA ASN A 71 0.02 10.16 18.11
C ASN A 71 -0.35 8.87 17.37
N ALA A 72 -1.53 8.30 17.64
CA ALA A 72 -2.03 7.13 16.93
C ALA A 72 -2.15 7.40 15.42
N TYR A 73 -2.72 8.55 15.06
CA TYR A 73 -2.82 8.98 13.66
C TYR A 73 -1.43 9.13 13.01
N ASN A 74 -0.52 9.87 13.64
CA ASN A 74 0.83 10.07 13.13
C ASN A 74 1.60 8.74 12.99
N GLY A 75 1.43 7.82 13.94
CA GLY A 75 2.04 6.48 13.88
C GLY A 75 1.49 5.65 12.72
N ALA A 76 0.18 5.73 12.46
CA ALA A 76 -0.44 5.06 11.32
C ALA A 76 0.06 5.63 9.98
N VAL A 77 0.16 6.96 9.86
CA VAL A 77 0.72 7.62 8.66
C VAL A 77 2.17 7.19 8.42
N SER A 78 3.01 7.19 9.46
CA SER A 78 4.42 6.76 9.36
C SER A 78 4.55 5.29 8.94
N SER A 79 3.69 4.43 9.47
CA SER A 79 3.63 3.01 9.07
C SER A 79 3.21 2.86 7.61
N ALA A 80 2.22 3.63 7.16
CA ALA A 80 1.77 3.66 5.77
C ALA A 80 2.89 4.14 4.82
N GLU A 81 3.61 5.20 5.18
CA GLU A 81 4.78 5.70 4.42
C GLU A 81 5.88 4.65 4.32
N THR A 82 6.10 3.87 5.38
CA THR A 82 7.08 2.77 5.39
C THR A 82 6.70 1.69 4.38
N ILE A 83 5.43 1.26 4.34
CA ILE A 83 4.93 0.27 3.38
C ILE A 83 5.02 0.81 1.94
N ILE A 84 4.62 2.06 1.72
CA ILE A 84 4.68 2.73 0.42
C ILE A 84 6.10 2.76 -0.14
N ASN A 85 7.10 2.99 0.71
CA ASN A 85 8.50 3.18 0.32
C ASN A 85 9.34 1.90 0.44
N GLN A 86 8.73 0.77 0.80
CA GLN A 86 9.45 -0.48 1.05
C GLN A 86 10.10 -1.03 -0.22
N THR A 87 11.37 -1.43 -0.10
CA THR A 87 12.20 -1.87 -1.24
C THR A 87 12.68 -3.31 -1.16
N THR A 88 12.66 -3.93 0.02
CA THR A 88 13.29 -5.25 0.24
C THR A 88 12.35 -6.32 0.81
N ASN A 89 11.30 -5.92 1.55
CA ASN A 89 10.33 -6.83 2.15
C ASN A 89 8.96 -6.58 1.52
N PRO A 90 8.39 -7.52 0.76
CA PRO A 90 7.07 -7.33 0.14
C PRO A 90 5.98 -7.60 1.18
N THR A 91 5.63 -6.60 1.99
CA THR A 91 4.38 -6.60 2.76
C THR A 91 3.23 -5.99 1.99
#